data_AF-A0A662DXQ0-F1
#
_entry.id   AF-A0A662DXQ0-F1
#
_cell.length_a   1.000
_cell.length_b   1.000
_cell.length_c   1.000
_cell.angle_alpha   90.00
_cell.angle_beta   90.00
_cell.angle_gamma   90.00
#
_symmetry.space_group_name_H-M   'P 1'
#
loop_
_entity.id
_entity.type
_entity.pdbx_description
1 polymer ?
#
loop_
_entity_poly.entity_id
_entity_poly.type
_entity_poly.pdbx_seq_one_letter_code
_entity_poly.pdbx_strand_id
1 'polypeptide(L)'
;MRRFLSICLVLLASVLSFATSLNMTVNTDKSTCHVGDPVTISARAVVKEGSVVTFAFVKPQVTVNEDNTESLPVWEKGITTDEKLPDGYHLYRYSITVHPFQLGTLSLGKIKATAGGDTVEKKVPDVEVVSMFAGGKEKKTINPLKPQLEIKPDYSHLIRVVAVVLGGLLLLALLVFVIFRMLKRYRNRDRLAIEKKLPKIPPCEEVRELLGKLLASRYLKDGRIKDFYVELAEIGKRFLG
;
A
#
# COMPACT_ATOMS: atom_id res chain seq x y z
N MET A 1 -72.11 69.42 -14.43
CA MET A 1 -70.98 69.18 -15.37
C MET A 1 -69.60 69.32 -14.73
N ARG A 2 -69.31 70.33 -13.89
CA ARG A 2 -68.00 70.50 -13.21
C ARG A 2 -67.49 69.28 -12.40
N ARG A 3 -68.38 68.53 -11.73
CA ARG A 3 -67.99 67.36 -10.92
C ARG A 3 -67.54 66.14 -11.74
N PHE A 4 -68.09 65.95 -12.94
CA PHE A 4 -67.66 64.88 -13.85
C PHE A 4 -66.30 65.17 -14.50
N LEU A 5 -65.99 66.45 -14.73
CA LEU A 5 -64.69 66.88 -15.26
C LEU A 5 -63.55 66.60 -14.27
N SER A 6 -63.77 66.82 -12.97
CA SER A 6 -62.77 66.53 -11.92
C SER A 6 -62.50 65.03 -11.74
N ILE A 7 -63.52 64.18 -11.88
CA ILE A 7 -63.34 62.72 -11.78
C ILE A 7 -62.49 62.20 -12.96
N CYS A 8 -62.69 62.76 -14.16
CA CYS A 8 -61.89 62.42 -15.34
C CYS A 8 -60.42 62.87 -15.20
N LEU A 9 -60.18 64.04 -14.59
CA LEU A 9 -58.83 64.58 -14.36
C LEU A 9 -58.03 63.75 -13.34
N VAL A 10 -58.68 63.24 -12.29
CA VAL A 10 -58.03 62.39 -11.26
C VAL A 10 -57.72 60.99 -11.81
N LEU A 11 -58.57 60.45 -12.70
CA LEU A 11 -58.32 59.18 -13.40
C LEU A 11 -57.21 59.29 -14.46
N LEU A 12 -57.04 60.46 -15.07
CA LEU A 12 -55.96 60.69 -16.04
C LEU A 12 -54.58 60.86 -15.36
N ALA A 13 -54.55 61.29 -14.09
CA ALA A 13 -53.32 61.47 -13.33
C ALA A 13 -52.72 60.14 -12.81
N SER A 14 -53.46 59.03 -12.79
CA SER A 14 -52.95 57.74 -12.27
C SER A 14 -52.20 56.90 -13.32
N VAL A 15 -52.14 57.33 -14.58
CA VAL A 15 -51.63 56.49 -15.69
C VAL A 15 -50.16 56.75 -16.04
N LEU A 16 -49.47 57.70 -15.37
CA LEU A 16 -48.04 57.94 -15.56
C LEU A 16 -47.18 57.19 -14.53
N SER A 17 -47.36 55.87 -14.42
CA SER A 17 -46.25 55.03 -13.96
C SER A 17 -45.30 54.86 -15.14
N PHE A 18 -44.26 55.71 -15.20
CA PHE A 18 -43.13 55.47 -16.09
C PHE A 18 -42.46 54.17 -15.68
N ALA A 19 -42.76 53.09 -16.41
CA ALA A 19 -41.97 51.87 -16.36
C ALA A 19 -40.53 52.24 -16.70
N THR A 20 -39.65 52.22 -15.69
CA THR A 20 -38.23 52.48 -15.91
C THR A 20 -37.65 51.19 -16.47
N SER A 21 -37.53 51.13 -17.81
CA SER A 21 -36.97 49.97 -18.49
C SER A 21 -35.54 49.70 -18.01
N LEU A 22 -35.37 48.68 -17.16
CA LEU A 22 -34.07 48.23 -16.69
C LEU A 22 -33.31 47.61 -17.88
N ASN A 23 -32.35 48.34 -18.44
CA ASN A 23 -31.50 47.81 -19.50
C ASN A 23 -30.25 47.15 -18.90
N MET A 24 -30.17 45.84 -19.03
CA MET A 24 -29.05 45.02 -18.56
C MET A 24 -28.25 44.51 -19.75
N THR A 25 -26.92 44.55 -19.71
CA THR A 25 -26.04 43.93 -20.71
C THR A 25 -25.13 42.94 -20.00
N VAL A 26 -25.02 41.72 -20.53
CA VAL A 26 -24.17 40.65 -20.00
C VAL A 26 -23.10 40.35 -21.03
N ASN A 27 -21.85 40.30 -20.60
CA ASN A 27 -20.72 39.96 -21.45
C ASN A 27 -19.76 39.02 -20.73
N THR A 28 -19.05 38.22 -21.51
CA THR A 28 -17.96 37.36 -21.04
C THR A 28 -16.65 37.86 -21.61
N ASP A 29 -15.56 37.80 -20.84
CA ASP A 29 -14.24 38.27 -21.29
C ASP A 29 -13.72 37.48 -22.51
N LYS A 30 -13.99 36.18 -22.55
CA LYS A 30 -13.51 35.26 -23.59
C LYS A 30 -14.60 34.30 -24.03
N SER A 31 -14.66 34.00 -25.32
CA SER A 31 -15.51 32.94 -25.89
C SER A 31 -14.84 31.56 -25.82
N THR A 32 -13.51 31.52 -25.75
CA THR A 32 -12.69 30.30 -25.69
C THR A 32 -11.66 30.41 -24.58
N CYS A 33 -11.48 29.36 -23.78
CA CYS A 33 -10.50 29.30 -22.68
C CYS A 33 -9.88 27.91 -22.55
N HIS A 34 -8.73 27.79 -21.87
CA HIS A 34 -8.19 26.47 -21.55
C HIS A 34 -8.70 25.96 -20.20
N VAL A 35 -8.50 24.66 -19.97
CA VAL A 35 -8.79 24.03 -18.67
C VAL A 35 -8.02 24.74 -17.56
N GLY A 36 -8.74 25.29 -16.58
CA GLY A 36 -8.19 26.01 -15.43
C GLY A 36 -7.97 27.52 -15.65
N ASP A 37 -8.18 28.04 -16.86
CA ASP A 37 -8.07 29.49 -17.10
C ASP A 37 -9.27 30.24 -16.48
N PRO A 38 -9.07 31.36 -15.78
CA PRO A 38 -10.16 32.14 -15.24
C PRO A 38 -10.98 32.80 -16.37
N VAL A 39 -12.30 32.65 -16.28
CA VAL A 39 -13.28 33.31 -17.15
C VAL A 39 -14.10 34.29 -16.33
N THR A 40 -14.01 35.58 -16.66
CA THR A 40 -14.79 36.63 -15.99
C THR A 40 -16.07 36.93 -16.75
N ILE A 41 -17.19 36.84 -16.04
CA ILE A 41 -18.52 37.24 -16.51
C ILE A 41 -18.81 38.61 -15.93
N SER A 42 -19.22 39.55 -16.77
CA SER A 42 -19.58 40.91 -16.38
C SER A 42 -21.02 41.24 -16.79
N ALA A 43 -21.78 41.78 -15.86
CA ALA A 43 -23.11 42.34 -16.10
C ALA A 43 -23.11 43.84 -15.78
N ARG A 44 -23.77 44.62 -16.63
CA ARG A 44 -23.92 46.06 -16.50
C ARG A 44 -25.39 46.42 -16.54
N ALA A 45 -25.86 47.18 -15.57
CA ALA A 45 -27.21 47.74 -15.58
C ALA A 45 -27.13 49.26 -15.41
N VAL A 46 -27.85 49.98 -16.26
CA VAL A 46 -27.96 51.45 -16.18
C VAL A 46 -29.35 51.78 -15.69
N VAL A 47 -29.44 52.49 -14.56
CA VAL A 47 -30.70 52.88 -13.92
C VAL A 47 -30.69 54.35 -13.53
N LYS A 48 -31.86 54.97 -13.39
CA LYS A 48 -31.97 56.35 -12.89
C LYS A 48 -31.60 56.43 -11.41
N GLU A 49 -31.06 57.57 -11.00
CA GLU A 49 -30.69 57.86 -9.61
C GLU A 49 -31.87 57.64 -8.64
N GLY A 50 -31.60 56.97 -7.51
CA GLY A 50 -32.60 56.57 -6.51
C GLY A 50 -33.08 55.12 -6.56
N SER A 51 -32.70 54.35 -7.59
CA SER A 51 -33.03 52.91 -7.70
C SER A 51 -31.86 52.02 -7.30
N VAL A 52 -32.06 51.14 -6.32
CA VAL A 52 -31.06 50.13 -5.92
C VAL A 52 -31.21 48.89 -6.79
N VAL A 53 -30.10 48.41 -7.38
CA VAL A 53 -30.07 47.21 -8.21
C VAL A 53 -29.46 46.04 -7.43
N THR A 54 -30.19 44.94 -7.36
CA THR A 54 -29.69 43.68 -6.79
C THR A 54 -29.45 42.67 -7.90
N PHE A 55 -28.25 42.10 -7.97
CA PHE A 55 -27.92 41.01 -8.89
C PHE A 55 -28.00 39.67 -8.18
N ALA A 56 -28.65 38.70 -8.84
CA ALA A 56 -28.67 37.31 -8.44
C ALA A 56 -28.18 36.43 -9.59
N PHE A 57 -27.09 35.69 -9.35
CA PHE A 57 -26.58 34.73 -10.31
C PHE A 57 -27.26 33.37 -10.13
N VAL A 58 -27.86 32.85 -11.22
CA VAL A 58 -28.47 31.53 -11.24
C VAL A 58 -27.51 30.56 -11.92
N LYS A 59 -26.90 29.72 -11.08
CA LYS A 59 -26.01 28.65 -11.54
C LYS A 59 -26.77 27.67 -12.44
N PRO A 60 -26.13 27.19 -13.52
CA PRO A 60 -26.70 26.10 -14.32
C PRO A 60 -26.83 24.83 -13.45
N GLN A 61 -27.86 24.02 -13.70
CA GLN A 61 -27.94 22.70 -13.09
C GLN A 61 -26.92 21.79 -13.79
N VAL A 62 -25.87 21.42 -13.07
CA VAL A 62 -24.89 20.44 -13.54
C VAL A 62 -25.36 19.07 -13.04
N THR A 63 -25.72 18.19 -13.96
CA THR A 63 -26.12 16.82 -13.64
C THR A 63 -24.85 16.05 -13.27
N VAL A 64 -24.64 15.81 -11.98
CA VAL A 64 -23.55 14.96 -11.50
C VAL A 64 -23.93 13.52 -11.80
N ASN A 65 -23.33 12.93 -12.82
CA ASN A 65 -23.48 11.50 -13.08
C ASN A 65 -22.65 10.74 -12.03
N GLU A 66 -23.28 9.80 -11.33
CA GLU A 66 -22.72 9.05 -10.18
C GLU A 66 -21.40 8.30 -10.48
N ASP A 67 -21.11 8.03 -11.76
CA ASP A 67 -19.93 7.28 -12.20
C ASP A 67 -18.71 8.16 -12.54
N ASN A 68 -18.86 9.48 -12.56
CA ASN A 68 -17.81 10.38 -13.02
C ASN A 68 -17.35 11.29 -11.87
N THR A 69 -16.05 11.18 -11.53
CA THR A 69 -15.32 12.17 -10.74
C THR A 69 -15.13 13.44 -11.58
N GLU A 70 -16.25 14.02 -12.00
CA GLU A 70 -16.31 15.18 -12.86
C GLU A 70 -16.05 16.42 -12.01
N SER A 71 -14.91 17.05 -12.25
CA SER A 71 -14.51 18.26 -11.54
C SER A 71 -15.46 19.39 -11.92
N LEU A 72 -16.32 19.79 -10.98
CA LEU A 72 -17.26 20.89 -11.17
C LEU A 72 -16.50 22.22 -11.33
N PRO A 73 -17.02 23.15 -12.15
CA PRO A 73 -16.43 24.49 -12.24
C PRO A 73 -16.50 25.19 -10.89
N VAL A 74 -15.41 25.86 -10.51
CA VAL A 74 -15.33 26.62 -9.25
C VAL A 74 -15.76 28.06 -9.52
N TRP A 75 -16.71 28.56 -8.71
CA TRP A 75 -17.29 29.89 -8.84
C TRP A 75 -16.82 30.78 -7.70
N GLU A 76 -16.25 31.93 -8.03
CA GLU A 76 -15.88 32.93 -7.03
C GLU A 76 -17.09 33.75 -6.58
N LYS A 77 -16.93 34.50 -5.49
CA LYS A 77 -17.96 35.42 -5.01
C LYS A 77 -18.09 36.59 -5.99
N GLY A 78 -19.31 36.84 -6.46
CA GLY A 78 -19.58 38.00 -7.31
C GLY A 78 -19.37 39.31 -6.56
N ILE A 79 -18.76 40.28 -7.26
CA ILE A 79 -18.48 41.63 -6.76
C ILE A 79 -19.40 42.60 -7.50
N THR A 80 -20.08 43.47 -6.76
CA THR A 80 -20.90 44.55 -7.32
C THR A 80 -20.22 45.88 -7.04
N THR A 81 -20.09 46.71 -8.06
CA THR A 81 -19.58 48.09 -7.97
C THR A 81 -20.63 49.03 -8.55
N ASP A 82 -20.81 50.19 -7.93
CA ASP A 82 -21.65 51.27 -8.43
C ASP A 82 -20.81 52.49 -8.82
N GLU A 83 -21.21 53.13 -9.91
CA GLU A 83 -20.58 54.36 -10.40
C GLU A 83 -21.66 55.36 -10.79
N LYS A 84 -21.51 56.62 -10.38
CA LYS A 84 -22.42 57.71 -10.75
C LYS A 84 -22.04 58.23 -12.13
N LEU A 85 -23.01 58.27 -13.05
CA LEU A 85 -22.83 58.88 -14.37
C LEU A 85 -23.27 60.35 -14.37
N PRO A 86 -22.72 61.20 -15.27
CA PRO A 86 -22.97 62.65 -15.30
C PRO A 86 -24.43 63.11 -15.55
N ASP A 87 -25.36 62.20 -15.86
CA ASP A 87 -26.71 62.54 -16.32
C ASP A 87 -27.84 62.10 -15.35
N GLY A 88 -27.54 61.91 -14.06
CA GLY A 88 -28.52 61.42 -13.08
C GLY A 88 -28.84 59.92 -13.23
N TYR A 89 -27.89 59.16 -13.78
CA TYR A 89 -27.93 57.71 -13.90
C TYR A 89 -26.84 57.07 -13.04
N HIS A 90 -27.11 55.86 -12.56
CA HIS A 90 -26.14 54.99 -11.92
C HIS A 90 -25.82 53.80 -12.83
N LEU A 91 -24.54 53.51 -12.97
CA LEU A 91 -24.04 52.29 -13.60
C LEU A 91 -23.70 51.29 -12.50
N TYR A 92 -24.44 50.19 -12.44
CA TYR A 92 -24.08 49.06 -11.61
C TYR A 92 -23.35 48.01 -12.44
N ARG A 93 -22.18 47.60 -11.97
CA ARG A 93 -21.35 46.54 -12.57
C ARG A 93 -21.29 45.36 -11.63
N TYR A 94 -21.66 44.19 -12.11
CA TYR A 94 -21.50 42.92 -11.41
C TYR A 94 -20.46 42.07 -12.15
N SER A 95 -19.48 41.52 -11.43
CA SER A 95 -18.47 40.63 -12.00
C SER A 95 -18.32 39.36 -11.17
N ILE A 96 -18.28 38.20 -11.85
CA ILE A 96 -18.03 36.89 -11.24
C ILE A 96 -17.00 36.13 -12.08
N THR A 97 -16.07 35.45 -11.42
CA THR A 97 -15.03 34.65 -12.06
C THR A 97 -15.31 33.17 -11.90
N VAL A 98 -15.05 32.40 -12.96
CA VAL A 98 -15.27 30.96 -13.04
C VAL A 98 -14.01 30.27 -13.52
N HIS A 99 -13.68 29.15 -12.89
CA HIS A 99 -12.58 28.28 -13.29
C HIS A 99 -13.14 26.95 -13.83
N PRO A 100 -13.14 26.75 -15.16
CA PRO A 100 -13.64 25.54 -15.78
C PRO A 100 -12.57 24.42 -15.77
N PHE A 101 -12.96 23.21 -15.38
CA PHE A 101 -12.05 22.05 -15.35
C PHE A 101 -12.42 20.95 -16.36
N GLN A 102 -13.52 21.11 -17.08
CA GLN A 102 -14.01 20.15 -18.07
C GLN A 102 -13.81 20.70 -19.48
N LEU A 103 -13.39 19.83 -20.39
CA LEU A 103 -13.30 20.13 -21.82
C LEU A 103 -14.69 20.18 -22.45
N GLY A 104 -14.86 21.05 -23.45
CA GLY A 104 -16.11 21.21 -24.20
C GLY A 104 -16.86 22.50 -23.87
N THR A 105 -18.10 22.59 -24.35
CA THR A 105 -18.93 23.79 -24.20
C THR A 105 -19.51 23.89 -22.79
N LEU A 106 -19.07 24.87 -22.01
CA LEU A 106 -19.59 25.16 -20.68
C LEU A 106 -20.72 26.20 -20.75
N SER A 107 -21.90 25.81 -20.26
CA SER A 107 -23.03 26.72 -20.06
C SER A 107 -22.83 27.52 -18.78
N LEU A 108 -22.85 28.85 -18.87
CA LEU A 108 -22.59 29.76 -17.73
C LEU A 108 -23.87 30.23 -17.01
N GLY A 109 -25.04 29.74 -17.41
CA GLY A 109 -26.31 30.03 -16.74
C GLY A 109 -26.89 31.42 -17.06
N LYS A 110 -27.54 32.04 -16.07
CA LYS A 110 -28.28 33.31 -16.24
C LYS A 110 -27.99 34.27 -15.08
N ILE A 111 -27.99 35.57 -15.37
CA ILE A 111 -27.94 36.62 -14.35
C ILE A 111 -29.30 37.33 -14.33
N LYS A 112 -29.85 37.46 -13.11
CA LYS A 112 -31.06 38.27 -12.86
C LYS A 112 -30.66 39.58 -12.22
N ALA A 113 -31.22 40.68 -12.70
CA ALA A 113 -31.12 42.00 -12.09
C ALA A 113 -32.53 42.47 -11.71
N THR A 114 -32.70 42.91 -10.46
CA THR A 114 -33.96 43.47 -9.97
C THR A 114 -33.74 44.91 -9.53
N ALA A 115 -34.58 45.83 -10.04
CA ALA A 115 -34.55 47.24 -9.69
C ALA A 115 -35.99 47.78 -9.58
N GLY A 116 -36.37 48.33 -8.42
CA GLY A 116 -37.67 49.01 -8.26
C GLY A 116 -38.92 48.15 -8.51
N GLY A 117 -38.81 46.82 -8.50
CA GLY A 117 -39.90 45.88 -8.82
C GLY A 117 -39.79 45.23 -10.20
N ASP A 118 -39.03 45.82 -11.12
CA ASP A 118 -38.75 45.23 -12.42
C ASP A 118 -37.59 44.23 -12.32
N THR A 119 -37.81 43.02 -12.86
CA THR A 119 -36.81 41.94 -12.90
C THR A 119 -36.48 41.62 -14.34
N VAL A 120 -35.20 41.69 -14.69
CA VAL A 120 -34.68 41.35 -16.01
C VAL A 120 -33.72 40.18 -15.88
N GLU A 121 -33.92 39.16 -16.70
CA GLU A 121 -33.05 37.99 -16.77
C GLU A 121 -32.33 37.96 -18.13
N LYS A 122 -31.02 37.79 -18.11
CA LYS A 122 -30.23 37.56 -19.34
C LYS A 122 -29.39 36.30 -19.23
N LYS A 123 -29.39 35.52 -20.32
CA LYS A 123 -28.51 34.35 -20.47
C LYS A 123 -27.07 34.83 -20.66
N VAL A 124 -26.14 34.20 -19.95
CA VAL A 124 -24.71 34.41 -20.15
C VAL A 124 -24.28 33.63 -21.40
N PRO A 125 -23.45 34.20 -22.30
CA PRO A 125 -22.87 33.46 -23.42
C PRO A 125 -22.11 32.22 -22.95
N ASP A 126 -22.27 31.11 -23.67
CA ASP A 126 -21.58 29.86 -23.37
C ASP A 126 -20.09 29.98 -23.78
N VAL A 127 -19.20 29.25 -23.10
CA VAL A 127 -17.74 29.32 -23.31
C VAL A 127 -17.20 27.96 -23.70
N GLU A 128 -16.36 27.91 -24.73
CA GLU A 128 -15.71 26.69 -25.17
C GLU A 128 -14.38 26.46 -24.44
N VAL A 129 -14.27 25.34 -23.73
CA VAL A 129 -13.08 24.96 -22.98
C VAL A 129 -12.25 24.00 -23.82
N VAL A 130 -11.09 24.49 -24.27
CA VAL A 130 -10.16 23.75 -25.14
C VAL A 130 -8.99 23.17 -24.37
N SER A 131 -8.44 22.07 -24.84
CA SER A 131 -7.25 21.48 -24.24
C SER A 131 -6.01 22.30 -24.58
N MET A 132 -5.11 22.53 -23.61
CA MET A 132 -3.80 23.18 -23.87
C MET A 132 -2.91 22.36 -24.82
N PHE A 133 -3.21 21.08 -25.01
CA PHE A 133 -2.47 20.20 -25.91
C PHE A 133 -2.98 20.36 -27.34
N ALA A 134 -2.08 20.71 -28.26
CA ALA A 134 -2.38 20.79 -29.68
C ALA A 134 -2.91 19.43 -30.19
N GLY A 135 -4.19 19.38 -30.58
CA GLY A 135 -4.80 18.27 -31.29
C GLY A 135 -5.64 17.29 -30.47
N GLY A 136 -6.10 17.62 -29.26
CA GLY A 136 -7.08 16.80 -28.52
C GLY A 136 -6.60 15.37 -28.23
N LYS A 137 -5.29 15.11 -28.32
CA LYS A 137 -4.70 13.79 -28.08
C LYS A 137 -4.49 13.62 -26.59
N GLU A 138 -5.60 13.43 -25.88
CA GLU A 138 -5.59 12.86 -24.56
C GLU A 138 -4.77 11.56 -24.57
N LYS A 139 -3.92 11.42 -23.55
CA LYS A 139 -3.23 10.18 -23.14
C LYS A 139 -2.02 9.70 -23.94
N LYS A 140 -1.80 10.07 -25.21
CA LYS A 140 -0.63 9.55 -25.98
C LYS A 140 0.64 10.42 -25.95
N THR A 141 0.51 11.72 -25.66
CA THR A 141 1.65 12.67 -25.63
C THR A 141 2.04 13.07 -24.21
N ILE A 142 1.47 12.44 -23.18
CA ILE A 142 2.08 12.51 -21.86
C ILE A 142 3.23 11.52 -21.91
N ASN A 143 4.45 12.04 -21.83
CA ASN A 143 5.69 11.29 -21.85
C ASN A 143 5.50 10.00 -21.03
N PRO A 144 5.63 8.80 -21.62
CA PRO A 144 5.35 7.56 -20.90
C PRO A 144 6.12 7.59 -19.59
N LEU A 145 5.40 7.44 -18.48
CA LEU A 145 6.00 7.32 -17.15
C LEU A 145 7.12 6.30 -17.28
N LYS A 146 8.34 6.69 -16.87
CA LYS A 146 9.50 5.79 -16.94
C LYS A 146 9.09 4.45 -16.32
N PRO A 147 9.32 3.33 -17.01
CA PRO A 147 9.02 2.03 -16.43
C PRO A 147 9.74 1.91 -15.10
N GLN A 148 9.07 1.29 -14.13
CA GLN A 148 9.69 1.04 -12.83
C GLN A 148 10.96 0.22 -13.07
N LEU A 149 12.07 0.66 -12.46
CA LEU A 149 13.34 -0.03 -12.60
C LEU A 149 13.19 -1.43 -12.00
N GLU A 150 13.27 -2.46 -12.84
CA GLU A 150 13.30 -3.84 -12.37
C GLU A 150 14.62 -4.09 -11.64
N ILE A 151 14.60 -3.93 -10.32
CA ILE A 151 15.74 -4.28 -9.47
C ILE A 151 15.81 -5.81 -9.44
N LYS A 152 16.81 -6.39 -10.10
CA LYS A 152 17.07 -7.83 -10.00
C LYS A 152 17.31 -8.18 -8.52
N PRO A 153 16.57 -9.14 -7.94
CA PRO A 153 16.78 -9.54 -6.57
C PRO A 153 18.19 -10.12 -6.40
N ASP A 154 18.98 -9.51 -5.50
CA ASP A 154 20.30 -10.02 -5.15
C ASP A 154 20.17 -11.12 -4.09
N TYR A 155 20.32 -12.37 -4.52
CA TYR A 155 20.27 -13.54 -3.65
C TYR A 155 21.62 -13.87 -2.99
N SER A 156 22.67 -13.08 -3.22
CA SER A 156 24.01 -13.37 -2.70
C SER A 156 24.04 -13.45 -1.17
N HIS A 157 23.26 -12.60 -0.49
CA HIS A 157 23.15 -12.61 0.97
C HIS A 157 22.43 -13.86 1.48
N LEU A 158 21.33 -14.26 0.82
CA LEU A 158 20.58 -15.46 1.19
C LEU A 158 21.42 -16.73 1.01
N ILE A 159 22.16 -16.83 -0.10
CA ILE A 159 23.05 -17.97 -0.36
C ILE A 159 24.14 -18.05 0.71
N ARG A 160 24.73 -16.92 1.12
CA ARG A 160 25.75 -16.87 2.18
C ARG A 160 25.19 -17.35 3.52
N VAL A 161 23.98 -16.90 3.89
CA VAL A 161 23.32 -17.34 5.14
C VAL A 161 23.05 -18.84 5.11
N VAL A 162 22.50 -19.37 4.02
CA VAL A 162 22.24 -20.80 3.87
C VAL A 162 23.53 -21.62 3.97
N ALA A 163 24.61 -21.16 3.34
CA ALA A 163 25.91 -21.84 3.39
C ALA A 163 26.48 -21.90 4.82
N VAL A 164 26.36 -20.81 5.60
CA VAL A 164 26.81 -20.77 6.99
C VAL A 164 25.98 -21.72 7.87
N VAL A 165 24.66 -21.71 7.73
CA VAL A 165 23.77 -22.59 8.50
C VAL A 165 24.05 -24.06 8.17
N LEU A 166 24.16 -24.40 6.88
CA LEU A 166 24.42 -25.78 6.45
C LEU A 166 25.82 -26.24 6.88
N GLY A 167 26.82 -25.38 6.78
CA GLY A 167 28.18 -25.66 7.26
C GLY A 167 28.23 -25.89 8.78
N GLY A 168 27.52 -25.06 9.55
CA GLY A 168 27.40 -25.23 11.00
C GLY A 168 26.72 -26.55 11.39
N LEU A 169 25.65 -26.92 10.68
CA LEU A 169 24.93 -28.17 10.93
C LEU A 169 25.78 -29.41 10.59
N LEU A 170 26.58 -29.34 9.51
CA LEU A 170 27.51 -30.40 9.14
C LEU A 170 28.63 -30.56 10.18
N LEU A 171 29.20 -29.46 10.66
CA LEU A 171 30.17 -29.47 11.76
C LEU A 171 29.59 -30.07 13.04
N LEU A 172 28.37 -29.69 13.41
CA LEU A 172 27.67 -30.24 14.58
C LEU A 172 27.47 -31.76 14.43
N ALA A 173 27.01 -32.22 13.26
CA ALA A 173 26.80 -33.64 12.98
C ALA A 173 28.11 -34.43 13.07
N LEU A 174 29.21 -33.88 12.54
CA LEU A 174 30.54 -34.48 12.65
C LEU A 174 31.00 -34.58 14.10
N LEU A 175 30.80 -33.52 14.89
CA LEU A 175 31.17 -33.49 16.30
C LEU A 175 30.38 -34.55 17.10
N VAL A 176 29.07 -34.64 16.89
CA VAL A 176 28.22 -35.68 17.50
C VAL A 176 28.68 -37.08 17.08
N PHE A 177 29.02 -37.28 15.81
CA PHE A 177 29.52 -38.56 15.30
C PHE A 177 30.85 -38.96 15.96
N VAL A 178 31.79 -38.03 16.12
CA VAL A 178 33.08 -38.27 16.78
C VAL A 178 32.87 -38.62 18.25
N ILE A 179 32.04 -37.87 18.97
CA ILE A 179 31.69 -38.16 20.37
C ILE A 179 31.07 -39.54 20.50
N PHE A 180 30.08 -39.85 19.65
CA PHE A 180 29.42 -41.16 19.63
C PHE A 180 30.42 -42.31 19.36
N ARG A 181 31.35 -42.12 18.42
CA ARG A 181 32.40 -43.10 18.11
C ARG A 181 33.36 -43.29 19.28
N MET A 182 33.73 -42.22 19.98
CA MET A 182 34.58 -42.30 21.17
C MET A 182 33.87 -43.04 22.30
N LEU A 183 32.62 -42.68 22.63
CA LEU A 183 31.81 -43.37 23.63
C LEU A 183 31.66 -44.86 23.32
N LYS A 184 31.38 -45.22 22.07
CA LYS A 184 31.31 -46.63 21.63
C LYS A 184 32.65 -47.35 21.80
N ARG A 185 33.77 -46.68 21.52
CA ARG A 185 35.13 -47.24 21.69
C ARG A 185 35.49 -47.43 23.16
N TYR A 186 35.13 -46.51 24.05
CA TYR A 186 35.33 -46.65 25.49
C TYR A 186 34.46 -47.77 26.07
N ARG A 187 33.16 -47.79 25.74
CA ARG A 187 32.24 -48.83 26.22
C ARG A 187 32.60 -50.25 25.75
N ASN A 188 33.20 -50.36 24.56
CA ASN A 188 33.69 -51.65 24.04
C ASN A 188 35.08 -52.03 24.59
N ARG A 189 35.90 -51.06 25.03
CA ARG A 189 37.18 -51.34 25.71
C ARG A 189 36.96 -51.96 27.07
N ASP A 190 35.95 -51.54 27.82
CA ASP A 190 35.64 -52.14 29.13
C ASP A 190 35.14 -53.58 28.99
N ARG A 191 34.42 -53.91 27.90
CA ARG A 191 34.05 -55.31 27.60
C ARG A 191 35.24 -56.18 27.20
N LEU A 192 36.24 -55.64 26.50
CA LEU A 192 37.45 -56.37 26.11
C LEU A 192 38.49 -56.47 27.24
N ALA A 193 38.47 -55.56 28.23
CA ALA A 193 39.36 -55.61 29.39
C ALA A 193 38.92 -56.61 30.47
N ILE A 194 37.66 -57.09 30.42
CA ILE A 194 37.12 -58.12 31.32
C ILE A 194 37.41 -59.53 30.79
N GLU A 195 37.93 -59.66 29.56
CA GLU A 195 38.27 -60.95 28.98
C GLU A 195 39.59 -61.50 29.58
N LYS A 196 39.41 -62.24 30.68
CA LYS A 196 40.16 -63.46 31.01
C LYS A 196 41.61 -63.27 31.49
N LYS A 197 41.78 -62.70 32.69
CA LYS A 197 42.79 -63.22 33.63
C LYS A 197 42.19 -64.42 34.36
N LEU A 198 42.15 -65.60 33.73
CA LEU A 198 42.06 -66.82 34.52
C LEU A 198 43.30 -66.85 35.42
N PRO A 199 43.17 -67.07 36.74
CA PRO A 199 44.34 -67.33 37.55
C PRO A 199 45.03 -68.57 36.97
N LYS A 200 46.26 -68.39 36.49
CA LYS A 200 47.12 -69.50 36.13
C LYS A 200 47.43 -70.21 37.44
N ILE A 201 46.82 -71.37 37.67
CA ILE A 201 47.09 -72.18 38.86
C ILE A 201 48.61 -72.36 38.94
N PRO A 202 49.25 -72.08 40.09
CA PRO A 202 50.68 -72.27 40.24
C PRO A 202 51.06 -73.72 39.85
N PRO A 203 52.15 -73.93 39.09
CA PRO A 203 52.55 -75.29 38.67
C PRO A 203 52.64 -76.29 39.82
N CYS A 204 53.02 -75.84 41.02
CA CYS A 204 53.09 -76.67 42.22
C CYS A 204 51.71 -77.21 42.68
N GLU A 205 50.64 -76.45 42.49
CA GLU A 205 49.28 -76.90 42.84
C GLU A 205 48.76 -77.91 41.81
N GLU A 206 49.03 -77.68 40.53
CA GLU A 206 48.65 -78.61 39.45
C GLU A 206 49.35 -79.98 39.63
N VAL A 207 50.65 -79.98 39.99
CA VAL A 207 51.38 -81.22 40.30
C VAL A 207 50.78 -81.95 41.49
N ARG A 208 50.44 -81.23 42.58
CA ARG A 208 49.85 -81.84 43.78
C ARG A 208 48.51 -82.48 43.48
N GLU A 209 47.66 -81.84 42.68
CA GLU A 209 46.38 -82.43 42.28
C GLU A 209 46.55 -83.70 41.44
N LEU A 210 47.48 -83.69 40.48
CA LEU A 210 47.76 -84.85 39.63
C LEU A 210 48.35 -86.02 40.43
N LEU A 211 49.29 -85.76 41.33
CA LEU A 211 49.83 -86.78 42.24
C LEU A 211 48.76 -87.30 43.21
N GLY A 212 47.88 -86.42 43.71
CA GLY A 212 46.74 -86.81 44.54
C GLY A 212 45.77 -87.75 43.81
N LYS A 213 45.48 -87.48 42.53
CA LYS A 213 44.67 -88.35 41.68
C LYS A 213 45.34 -89.70 41.43
N LEU A 214 46.65 -89.71 41.17
CA LEU A 214 47.42 -90.94 40.97
C LEU A 214 47.44 -91.81 42.25
N LEU A 215 47.58 -91.22 43.44
CA LEU A 215 47.52 -91.96 44.70
C LEU A 215 46.11 -92.44 45.05
N ALA A 216 45.08 -91.67 44.67
CA ALA A 216 43.69 -92.06 44.85
C ALA A 216 43.23 -93.15 43.86
N SER A 217 43.95 -93.31 42.75
CA SER A 217 43.72 -94.39 41.79
C SER A 217 43.97 -95.76 42.45
N ARG A 218 43.24 -96.79 42.02
CA ARG A 218 43.38 -98.14 42.58
C ARG A 218 44.53 -98.95 41.98
N TYR A 219 45.43 -98.34 41.20
CA TYR A 219 46.52 -99.08 40.53
C TYR A 219 47.39 -99.89 41.50
N LEU A 220 47.67 -99.34 42.68
CA LEU A 220 48.42 -100.04 43.74
C LEU A 220 47.63 -101.18 44.40
N LYS A 221 46.30 -101.05 44.50
CA LYS A 221 45.42 -102.07 45.09
C LYS A 221 45.14 -103.22 44.12
N ASP A 222 45.10 -102.93 42.83
CA ASP A 222 44.83 -103.88 41.76
C ASP A 222 46.10 -104.63 41.29
N GLY A 223 47.25 -104.42 41.94
CA GLY A 223 48.54 -105.03 41.56
C GLY A 223 49.15 -104.49 40.26
N ARG A 224 48.59 -103.41 39.69
CA ARG A 224 49.03 -102.77 38.44
C ARG A 224 50.16 -101.77 38.69
N ILE A 225 51.29 -102.30 39.16
CA ILE A 225 52.46 -101.51 39.55
C ILE A 225 53.08 -100.79 38.33
N LYS A 226 53.09 -101.46 37.17
CA LYS A 226 53.67 -100.90 35.94
C LYS A 226 52.96 -99.64 35.47
N ASP A 227 51.62 -99.66 35.45
CA ASP A 227 50.81 -98.53 34.98
C ASP A 227 50.95 -97.31 35.91
N PHE A 228 51.07 -97.56 37.23
CA PHE A 228 51.35 -96.52 38.21
C PHE A 228 52.67 -95.79 37.93
N TYR A 229 53.74 -96.52 37.62
CA TYR A 229 55.04 -95.90 37.30
C TYR A 229 55.03 -95.18 35.95
N VAL A 230 54.23 -95.65 34.98
CA VAL A 230 54.08 -94.97 33.67
C VAL A 230 53.40 -93.61 33.85
N GLU A 231 52.27 -93.55 34.55
CA GLU A 231 51.60 -92.27 34.82
C GLU A 231 52.47 -91.34 35.69
N LEU A 232 53.20 -91.89 36.67
CA LEU A 232 54.15 -91.10 37.47
C LEU A 232 55.26 -90.49 36.60
N ALA A 233 55.82 -91.27 35.67
CA ALA A 233 56.86 -90.81 34.76
C ALA A 233 56.32 -89.77 33.75
N GLU A 234 55.07 -89.91 33.31
CA GLU A 234 54.42 -88.94 32.42
C GLU A 234 54.16 -87.60 33.13
N ILE A 235 53.70 -87.63 34.38
CA ILE A 235 53.62 -86.44 35.24
C ILE A 235 55.02 -85.84 35.42
N GLY A 236 56.02 -86.66 35.75
CA GLY A 236 57.40 -86.22 35.89
C GLY A 236 57.93 -85.51 34.64
N LYS A 237 57.77 -86.11 33.46
CA LYS A 237 58.18 -85.55 32.16
C LYS A 237 57.50 -84.20 31.87
N ARG A 238 56.21 -84.06 32.21
CA ARG A 238 55.46 -82.82 31.97
C ARG A 238 55.99 -81.63 32.79
N PHE A 239 56.60 -81.87 33.95
CA PHE A 239 57.05 -80.81 34.86
C PHE A 239 58.59 -80.71 35.00
N LEU A 240 59.34 -81.77 34.72
CA LEU A 240 60.81 -81.80 34.84
C LEU A 240 61.56 -81.89 33.50
N GLY A 241 60.90 -82.22 32.39
CA GLY A 241 61.51 -82.33 31.06
C GLY A 241 62.01 -83.73 30.73
#